data_AF-A0A1V4VYG2-F1
#
_entry.id   AF-A0A1V4VYG2-F1
#
_cell.length_a   1.000
_cell.length_b   1.000
_cell.length_c   1.000
_cell.angle_alpha   90.00
_cell.angle_beta   90.00
_cell.angle_gamma   90.00
#
_symmetry.space_group_name_H-M   'P 1'
#
loop_
_entity.id
_entity.type
_entity.pdbx_description
1 polymer ?
#
loop_
_entity_poly.entity_id
_entity_poly.type
_entity_poly.pdbx_seq_one_letter_code
_entity_poly.pdbx_strand_id
1 'polypeptide(L)'
;MAKQGKREFTLTASGYEYDKELAKLSVKVFPALQALIANQHDLLEISKIHAPEKSIFLEAHLAELVEVEETIAKEYAKHCAKREEIKKKRQDREKIISDNKRQSEGMINPQYGYDERVKEPEALLDEMANRISPGLPSARFASNPKTPVKEAEKDVRRIAIGASIKALSALLGRELTERELSVIESQVDSYL
;
A
#
# COMPACT_ATOMS: atom_id res chain seq x y z
N MET A 1 -19.16 -14.63 -19.05
CA MET A 1 -18.22 -13.59 -19.51
C MET A 1 -17.78 -12.78 -18.31
N ALA A 2 -16.49 -12.85 -17.95
CA ALA A 2 -15.96 -12.14 -16.79
C ALA A 2 -15.99 -10.64 -17.07
N LYS A 3 -16.72 -9.87 -16.24
CA LYS A 3 -16.73 -8.41 -16.28
C LYS A 3 -15.28 -7.94 -16.09
N GLN A 4 -14.66 -7.42 -17.14
CA GLN A 4 -13.41 -6.68 -17.03
C GLN A 4 -13.68 -5.51 -16.07
N GLY A 5 -13.11 -5.58 -14.86
CA GLY A 5 -13.24 -4.50 -13.88
C GLY A 5 -12.77 -3.20 -14.54
N LYS A 6 -13.60 -2.16 -14.50
CA LYS A 6 -13.20 -0.83 -14.97
C LYS A 6 -11.92 -0.45 -14.23
N ARG A 7 -10.81 -0.36 -14.95
CA ARG A 7 -9.58 0.23 -14.39
C ARG A 7 -9.93 1.68 -14.10
N GLU A 8 -10.07 2.02 -12.83
CA GLU A 8 -10.19 3.42 -12.43
C GLU A 8 -8.86 4.09 -12.70
N PHE A 9 -8.80 4.80 -13.82
CA PHE A 9 -7.69 5.68 -14.14
C PHE A 9 -7.76 6.89 -13.24
N THR A 10 -6.81 6.97 -12.33
CA THR A 10 -6.58 8.13 -11.49
C THR A 10 -5.37 8.85 -12.03
N LEU A 11 -5.53 10.13 -12.37
CA LEU A 11 -4.46 10.98 -12.88
C LEU A 11 -3.66 11.57 -11.72
N THR A 12 -2.37 11.77 -11.95
CA THR A 12 -1.49 12.53 -11.07
C THR A 12 -1.67 14.03 -11.28
N ALA A 13 -1.09 14.85 -10.40
CA ALA A 13 -1.15 16.30 -10.52
C ALA A 13 -0.51 16.83 -11.82
N SER A 14 0.45 16.11 -12.40
CA SER A 14 1.05 16.42 -13.71
C SER A 14 0.30 15.79 -14.90
N GLY A 15 -0.84 15.13 -14.67
CA GLY A 15 -1.70 14.59 -15.73
C GLY A 15 -1.32 13.20 -16.23
N TYR A 16 -0.37 12.50 -15.60
CA TYR A 16 -0.02 11.13 -15.98
C TYR A 16 -0.95 10.12 -15.32
N GLU A 17 -1.26 9.05 -16.06
CA GLU A 17 -1.90 7.88 -15.50
C GLU A 17 -0.91 7.15 -14.59
N TYR A 18 -1.39 6.67 -13.44
CA TYR A 18 -0.58 5.87 -12.54
C TYR A 18 -1.21 4.49 -12.28
N ASP A 19 -0.35 3.49 -12.14
CA ASP A 19 -0.77 2.13 -11.82
C ASP A 19 -0.96 1.98 -10.30
N LYS A 20 -2.22 1.76 -9.89
CA LYS A 20 -2.61 1.49 -8.50
C LYS A 20 -2.07 0.14 -7.99
N GLU A 21 -1.74 -0.80 -8.86
CA GLU A 21 -1.16 -2.09 -8.45
C GLU A 21 0.29 -1.93 -7.97
N LEU A 22 1.03 -0.97 -8.52
CA LEU A 22 2.39 -0.66 -8.07
C LEU A 22 2.43 -0.09 -6.65
N ALA A 23 1.36 0.55 -6.18
CA ALA A 23 1.24 1.03 -4.80
C ALA A 23 1.18 -0.10 -3.75
N LYS A 24 0.95 -1.34 -4.18
CA LYS A 24 0.88 -2.53 -3.30
C LYS A 24 2.22 -3.23 -3.15
N LEU A 25 3.27 -2.73 -3.81
CA LEU A 25 4.60 -3.29 -3.73
C LEU A 25 5.26 -3.01 -2.38
N SER A 26 6.25 -3.84 -2.07
CA SER A 26 7.14 -3.66 -0.90
C SER A 26 7.92 -2.34 -1.00
N VAL A 27 8.34 -2.00 -2.22
CA VAL A 27 8.91 -0.70 -2.58
C VAL A 27 7.76 0.30 -2.69
N LYS A 28 7.90 1.43 -1.99
CA LYS A 28 6.88 2.48 -1.94
C LYS A 28 6.79 3.23 -3.26
N VAL A 29 6.03 2.67 -4.21
CA VAL A 29 5.74 3.32 -5.50
C VAL A 29 4.41 4.08 -5.38
N PHE A 30 4.49 5.34 -4.96
CA PHE A 30 3.34 6.23 -4.85
C PHE A 30 3.11 7.00 -6.17
N PRO A 31 1.90 7.55 -6.39
CA PRO A 31 1.55 8.22 -7.66
C PRO A 31 2.52 9.31 -8.08
N ALA A 32 3.02 10.11 -7.14
CA ALA A 32 3.98 11.17 -7.44
C ALA A 32 5.36 10.65 -7.90
N LEU A 33 5.77 9.43 -7.50
CA LEU A 33 7.00 8.83 -8.03
C LEU A 33 6.83 8.41 -9.50
N GLN A 34 5.68 7.83 -9.84
CA GLN A 34 5.37 7.44 -11.23
C GLN A 34 5.29 8.67 -12.14
N ALA A 35 4.63 9.74 -11.67
CA ALA A 35 4.61 11.03 -12.34
C ALA A 35 6.00 11.62 -12.52
N LEU A 36 6.86 11.54 -11.49
CA LEU A 36 8.21 12.05 -11.56
C LEU A 36 9.02 11.32 -12.63
N ILE A 37 8.98 9.98 -12.65
CA ILE A 37 9.67 9.17 -13.66
C ILE A 37 9.22 9.57 -15.08
N ALA A 38 7.90 9.71 -15.28
CA ALA A 38 7.36 10.11 -16.58
C ALA A 38 7.79 11.54 -16.97
N ASN A 39 7.73 12.50 -16.04
CA ASN A 39 8.22 13.86 -16.26
C ASN A 39 9.71 13.87 -16.64
N GLN A 40 10.55 13.00 -16.05
CA GLN A 40 11.98 12.94 -16.35
C GLN A 40 12.26 12.37 -17.75
N HIS A 41 11.48 11.40 -18.22
CA HIS A 41 11.55 10.93 -19.61
C HIS A 41 11.25 12.07 -20.60
N ASP A 42 10.18 12.83 -20.35
CA ASP A 42 9.81 13.95 -21.22
C ASP A 42 10.87 15.05 -21.21
N LEU A 43 11.42 15.38 -20.03
CA LEU A 43 12.51 16.35 -19.91
C LEU A 43 13.78 15.88 -20.61
N LEU A 44 14.11 14.59 -20.55
CA LEU A 44 15.24 14.01 -21.28
C LEU A 44 15.04 14.11 -22.79
N GLU A 45 13.83 13.85 -23.29
CA GLU A 45 13.50 13.94 -24.72
C GLU A 45 13.66 15.38 -25.22
N ILE A 46 13.11 16.36 -24.50
CA ILE A 46 13.26 17.79 -24.80
C ILE A 46 14.75 18.19 -24.75
N SER A 47 15.49 17.73 -23.73
CA SER A 47 16.90 18.07 -23.55
C SER A 47 17.80 17.48 -24.63
N LYS A 48 17.47 16.29 -25.17
CA LYS A 48 18.20 15.71 -26.32
C LYS A 48 18.11 16.58 -27.56
N ILE A 49 16.97 17.26 -27.76
CA ILE A 49 16.75 18.15 -28.91
C ILE A 49 17.51 19.47 -28.73
N HIS A 50 17.47 20.05 -27.53
CA HIS A 50 17.98 21.40 -27.29
C HIS A 50 19.42 21.48 -26.76
N ALA A 51 19.98 20.38 -26.25
CA ALA A 51 21.34 20.31 -25.71
C ALA A 51 22.07 19.00 -26.10
N PRO A 52 22.26 18.72 -27.40
CA PRO A 52 22.87 17.48 -27.87
C PRO A 52 24.33 17.30 -27.41
N GLU A 53 25.02 18.39 -27.11
CA GLU A 53 26.38 18.39 -26.56
C GLU A 53 26.48 17.72 -25.18
N LYS A 54 25.35 17.60 -24.47
CA LYS A 54 25.26 16.93 -23.16
C LYS A 54 24.82 15.46 -23.27
N SER A 55 24.80 14.89 -24.48
CA SER A 55 24.36 13.52 -24.76
C SER A 55 24.89 12.47 -23.78
N ILE A 56 26.19 12.49 -23.45
CA ILE A 56 26.80 11.54 -22.50
C ILE A 56 26.12 11.61 -21.11
N PHE A 57 25.82 12.82 -20.63
CA PHE A 57 25.15 13.01 -19.33
C PHE A 57 23.67 12.62 -19.41
N LEU A 58 23.02 12.89 -20.55
CA LEU A 58 21.62 12.50 -20.77
C LEU A 58 21.47 10.97 -20.87
N GLU A 59 22.44 10.29 -21.48
CA GLU A 59 22.52 8.83 -21.54
C GLU A 59 22.79 8.22 -20.16
N ALA A 60 23.70 8.80 -19.38
CA ALA A 60 23.94 8.37 -18.01
C ALA A 60 22.68 8.53 -17.14
N HIS A 61 22.00 9.68 -17.21
CA HIS A 61 20.74 9.91 -16.48
C HIS A 61 19.64 8.95 -16.91
N LEU A 62 19.54 8.64 -18.22
CA LEU A 62 18.60 7.64 -18.71
C LEU A 62 18.92 6.24 -18.16
N ALA A 63 20.20 5.86 -18.08
CA ALA A 63 20.61 4.58 -17.50
C ALA A 63 20.24 4.47 -16.01
N GLU A 64 20.43 5.54 -15.23
CA GLU A 64 20.01 5.60 -13.83
C GLU A 64 18.48 5.49 -13.70
N LEU A 65 17.72 6.17 -14.57
CA LEU A 65 16.26 6.10 -14.58
C LEU A 65 15.77 4.67 -14.89
N VAL A 66 16.42 3.99 -15.85
CA VAL A 66 16.15 2.58 -16.17
C VAL A 66 16.42 1.66 -14.98
N GLU A 67 17.49 1.89 -14.21
CA GLU A 67 17.78 1.08 -13.01
C GLU A 67 16.68 1.22 -11.94
N VAL A 68 16.13 2.43 -11.78
CA VAL A 68 14.97 2.67 -10.89
C VAL A 68 13.76 1.88 -11.38
N GLU A 69 13.44 1.94 -12.67
CA GLU A 69 12.32 1.21 -13.27
C GLU A 69 12.50 -0.32 -13.17
N GLU A 70 13.71 -0.82 -13.40
CA GLU A 70 14.04 -2.24 -13.22
C GLU A 70 13.81 -2.69 -11.78
N THR A 71 14.17 -1.87 -10.80
CA THR A 71 13.96 -2.18 -9.39
C THR A 71 12.47 -2.31 -9.07
N ILE A 72 11.67 -1.39 -9.60
CA ILE A 72 10.20 -1.45 -9.49
C ILE A 72 9.66 -2.71 -10.18
N ALA A 73 10.13 -3.01 -11.40
CA ALA A 73 9.70 -4.16 -12.17
C ALA A 73 10.05 -5.50 -11.48
N LYS A 74 11.25 -5.62 -10.90
CA LYS A 74 11.68 -6.80 -10.13
C LYS A 74 10.77 -7.05 -8.94
N GLU A 75 10.40 -6.02 -8.18
CA GLU A 75 9.45 -6.17 -7.07
C GLU A 75 8.02 -6.45 -7.54
N TYR A 76 7.60 -5.84 -8.65
CA TYR A 76 6.30 -6.15 -9.24
C TYR A 76 6.18 -7.61 -9.69
N ALA A 77 7.23 -8.16 -10.29
CA ALA A 77 7.30 -9.57 -10.65
C ALA A 77 7.18 -10.49 -9.42
N LYS A 78 7.90 -10.17 -8.33
CA LYS A 78 7.78 -10.90 -7.05
C LYS A 78 6.36 -10.83 -6.48
N HIS A 79 5.73 -9.66 -6.52
CA HIS A 79 4.36 -9.49 -6.06
C HIS A 79 3.37 -10.29 -6.91
N CYS A 80 3.53 -10.30 -8.24
CA CYS A 80 2.71 -11.10 -9.13
C CYS A 80 2.87 -12.61 -8.86
N ALA A 81 4.10 -13.10 -8.72
CA ALA A 81 4.37 -14.50 -8.38
C ALA A 81 3.70 -14.91 -7.06
N LYS A 82 3.83 -14.09 -6.01
CA LYS A 82 3.15 -14.31 -4.72
C LYS A 82 1.62 -14.33 -4.88
N ARG A 83 1.06 -13.42 -5.69
CA ARG A 83 -0.39 -13.36 -5.96
C ARG A 83 -0.88 -14.63 -6.66
N GLU A 84 -0.10 -15.18 -7.60
CA GLU A 84 -0.43 -16.42 -8.30
C GLU A 84 -0.32 -17.65 -7.39
N GLU A 85 0.71 -17.74 -6.55
CA GLU A 85 0.84 -18.82 -5.57
C GLU A 85 -0.34 -18.86 -4.59
N ILE A 86 -0.80 -17.70 -4.11
CA ILE A 86 -1.98 -17.62 -3.24
C ILE A 86 -3.23 -18.10 -3.96
N LYS A 87 -3.42 -17.72 -5.23
CA LYS A 87 -4.56 -18.19 -6.04
C LYS A 87 -4.51 -19.72 -6.23
N LYS A 88 -3.33 -20.28 -6.53
CA LYS A 88 -3.15 -21.72 -6.69
C LYS A 88 -3.45 -22.47 -5.39
N LYS A 89 -2.92 -22.02 -4.25
CA LYS A 89 -3.21 -22.60 -2.92
C LYS A 89 -4.71 -22.57 -2.58
N ARG A 90 -5.43 -21.52 -2.98
CA ARG A 90 -6.90 -21.44 -2.79
C ARG A 90 -7.64 -22.45 -3.68
N GLN A 91 -7.27 -22.54 -4.95
CA GLN A 91 -7.84 -23.53 -5.86
C GLN A 91 -7.57 -24.96 -5.40
N ASP A 92 -6.35 -25.24 -4.91
CA ASP A 92 -6.00 -26.56 -4.39
C ASP A 92 -6.80 -26.89 -3.12
N ARG A 93 -6.99 -25.92 -2.21
CA ARG A 93 -7.87 -26.09 -1.04
C ARG A 93 -9.34 -26.32 -1.43
N GLU A 94 -9.85 -25.57 -2.40
CA GLU A 94 -11.21 -25.74 -2.91
C GLU A 94 -11.42 -27.11 -3.55
N LYS A 95 -10.43 -27.59 -4.32
CA LYS A 95 -10.43 -28.95 -4.89
C LYS A 95 -10.44 -30.02 -3.81
N ILE A 96 -9.56 -29.92 -2.81
CA ILE A 96 -9.50 -30.86 -1.67
C ILE A 96 -10.83 -30.89 -0.92
N ILE A 97 -11.44 -29.72 -0.65
CA ILE A 97 -12.75 -29.64 0.02
C ILE A 97 -13.85 -30.25 -0.86
N SER A 98 -13.83 -30.01 -2.18
CA SER A 98 -14.81 -30.57 -3.11
C SER A 98 -14.67 -32.09 -3.30
N ASP A 99 -13.45 -32.62 -3.30
CA ASP A 99 -13.17 -34.05 -3.44
C ASP A 99 -13.53 -34.80 -2.16
N ASN A 100 -13.25 -34.24 -0.98
CA ASN A 100 -13.73 -34.78 0.30
C ASN A 100 -15.26 -34.80 0.38
N LYS A 101 -15.94 -33.80 -0.20
CA LYS A 101 -17.41 -33.76 -0.25
C LYS A 101 -17.99 -34.85 -1.17
N ARG A 102 -17.37 -35.06 -2.35
CA ARG A 102 -17.75 -36.14 -3.29
C ARG A 102 -17.51 -37.55 -2.74
N GLN A 103 -16.44 -37.75 -1.95
CA GLN A 103 -16.21 -39.02 -1.26
C GLN A 103 -17.25 -39.28 -0.15
N SER A 104 -17.76 -38.23 0.50
CA SER A 104 -18.84 -38.37 1.49
C SER A 104 -20.24 -38.62 0.87
N GLU A 105 -20.45 -38.29 -0.40
CA GLU A 105 -21.72 -38.48 -1.11
C GLU A 105 -21.79 -39.85 -1.85
N GLY A 106 -20.70 -40.61 -1.92
CA GLY A 106 -20.60 -41.90 -2.62
C GLY A 106 -20.90 -43.16 -1.80
N MET A 107 -21.17 -43.04 -0.50
CA MET A 107 -21.60 -44.16 0.37
C MET A 107 -22.97 -43.87 0.99
N ILE A 108 -24.03 -44.01 0.20
CA ILE A 108 -25.39 -44.14 0.72
C ILE A 108 -26.03 -45.38 0.10
N ASN A 109 -25.82 -46.52 0.76
CA ASN A 109 -26.64 -47.71 0.60
C ASN A 109 -27.87 -47.53 1.53
N PRO A 110 -29.12 -47.61 1.05
CA PRO A 110 -30.28 -47.35 1.89
C PRO A 110 -30.73 -48.65 2.55
N GLN A 111 -30.16 -49.02 3.70
CA GLN A 111 -30.59 -50.23 4.41
C GLN A 111 -30.39 -50.10 5.95
N TYR A 112 -31.46 -49.66 6.62
CA TYR A 112 -31.82 -49.84 8.05
C TYR A 112 -30.87 -49.35 9.17
N GLY A 113 -31.40 -48.44 10.01
CA GLY A 113 -31.38 -48.55 11.48
C GLY A 113 -30.19 -47.94 12.26
N TYR A 114 -30.52 -46.92 13.06
CA TYR A 114 -29.69 -46.22 14.07
C TYR A 114 -28.53 -45.35 13.57
N ASP A 115 -28.75 -44.04 13.70
CA ASP A 115 -27.81 -42.96 13.39
C ASP A 115 -26.99 -42.63 14.65
N GLU A 116 -25.74 -43.10 14.71
CA GLU A 116 -24.77 -42.60 15.68
C GLU A 116 -23.40 -42.50 15.01
N ARG A 117 -23.09 -41.32 14.48
CA ARG A 117 -21.75 -41.01 13.95
C ARG A 117 -20.77 -41.02 15.12
N VAL A 118 -19.99 -42.09 15.24
CA VAL A 118 -18.83 -42.17 16.12
C VAL A 118 -17.82 -41.10 15.67
N LYS A 119 -17.88 -39.91 16.27
CA LYS A 119 -16.77 -38.96 16.22
C LYS A 119 -15.59 -39.64 16.89
N GLU A 120 -14.42 -39.56 16.26
CA GLU A 120 -13.19 -40.12 16.82
C GLU A 120 -13.01 -39.66 18.28
N PRO A 121 -12.63 -40.57 19.20
CA PRO A 121 -12.63 -40.31 20.64
C PRO A 121 -11.72 -39.13 21.01
N GLU A 122 -10.66 -38.87 20.24
CA GLU A 122 -9.71 -37.78 20.48
C GLU A 122 -10.34 -36.39 20.31
N ALA A 123 -11.17 -36.20 19.27
CA ALA A 123 -11.86 -34.92 19.04
C ALA A 123 -12.96 -34.65 20.07
N LEU A 124 -13.59 -35.70 20.60
CA LEU A 124 -14.57 -35.60 21.69
C LEU A 124 -13.90 -35.28 23.03
N LEU A 125 -12.73 -35.88 23.30
CA LEU A 125 -11.96 -35.61 24.52
C LEU A 125 -11.41 -34.18 24.53
N ASP A 126 -10.98 -33.65 23.38
CA ASP A 126 -10.52 -32.26 23.25
C ASP A 126 -11.69 -31.26 23.38
N GLU A 127 -12.88 -31.59 22.85
CA GLU A 127 -14.09 -30.79 23.08
C GLU A 127 -14.51 -30.80 24.56
N MET A 128 -14.41 -31.94 25.25
CA MET A 128 -14.64 -32.01 26.70
C MET A 128 -13.58 -31.24 27.50
N ALA A 129 -12.30 -31.33 27.13
CA ALA A 129 -11.21 -30.63 27.81
C ALA A 129 -11.38 -29.12 27.72
N ASN A 130 -11.77 -28.60 26.55
CA ASN A 130 -12.05 -27.18 26.35
C ASN A 130 -13.29 -26.67 27.12
N ARG A 131 -14.26 -27.55 27.42
CA ARG A 131 -15.42 -27.23 28.27
C ARG A 131 -15.08 -27.28 29.77
N ILE A 132 -14.20 -28.17 30.19
CA ILE A 132 -13.83 -28.37 31.60
C ILE A 132 -12.75 -27.36 32.03
N SER A 133 -11.85 -26.98 31.12
CA SER A 133 -10.76 -26.05 31.39
C SER A 133 -10.62 -25.06 30.24
N PRO A 134 -11.51 -24.05 30.13
CA PRO A 134 -11.23 -22.89 29.31
C PRO A 134 -9.95 -22.29 29.87
N GLY A 135 -8.86 -22.34 29.10
CA GLY A 135 -7.53 -21.93 29.55
C GLY A 135 -7.59 -20.62 30.34
N LEU A 136 -6.81 -20.55 31.43
CA LEU A 136 -6.76 -19.41 32.35
C LEU A 136 -6.81 -18.08 31.58
N PRO A 137 -7.76 -17.18 31.89
CA PRO A 137 -7.91 -15.93 31.15
C PRO A 137 -6.68 -15.06 31.39
N SER A 138 -5.76 -15.07 30.42
CA SER A 138 -4.60 -14.17 30.33
C SER A 138 -5.03 -12.72 29.98
N ALA A 139 -6.24 -12.32 30.38
CA ALA A 139 -6.76 -10.96 30.22
C ALA A 139 -6.17 -9.98 31.25
N ARG A 140 -5.58 -10.50 32.35
CA ARG A 140 -4.93 -9.66 33.38
C ARG A 140 -3.54 -9.14 32.96
N PHE A 141 -2.98 -9.63 31.86
CA PHE A 141 -1.69 -9.17 31.32
C PHE A 141 -1.83 -8.38 30.01
N ALA A 142 -3.05 -8.09 29.56
CA ALA A 142 -3.24 -7.16 28.46
C ALA A 142 -2.84 -5.76 28.94
N SER A 143 -1.71 -5.25 28.43
CA SER A 143 -1.32 -3.86 28.65
C SER A 143 -2.43 -2.95 28.14
N ASN A 144 -2.93 -2.07 29.01
CA ASN A 144 -3.90 -1.04 28.62
C ASN A 144 -3.37 -0.30 27.38
N PRO A 145 -4.10 -0.24 26.26
CA PRO A 145 -3.74 0.66 25.19
C PRO A 145 -3.87 2.09 25.74
N LYS A 146 -2.75 2.80 25.77
CA LYS A 146 -2.71 4.23 26.12
C LYS A 146 -3.75 4.95 25.26
N THR A 147 -4.69 5.62 25.91
CA THR A 147 -5.61 6.56 25.28
C THR A 147 -4.82 7.55 24.42
N PRO A 148 -5.19 7.77 23.15
CA PRO A 148 -4.52 8.78 22.35
C PRO A 148 -4.78 10.14 22.99
N VAL A 149 -3.69 10.81 23.39
CA VAL A 149 -3.71 12.21 23.77
C VAL A 149 -4.33 12.97 22.61
N LYS A 150 -5.43 13.68 22.86
CA LYS A 150 -6.05 14.57 21.86
C LYS A 150 -4.94 15.52 21.39
N GLU A 151 -4.50 15.36 20.14
CA GLU A 151 -3.63 16.34 19.52
C GLU A 151 -4.42 17.65 19.50
N ALA A 152 -3.99 18.62 20.30
CA ALA A 152 -4.49 19.98 20.18
C ALA A 152 -4.39 20.38 18.71
N GLU A 153 -5.48 20.90 18.15
CA GLU A 153 -5.54 21.40 16.78
C GLU A 153 -4.31 22.27 16.53
N LYS A 154 -3.38 21.75 15.73
CA LYS A 154 -2.15 22.45 15.40
C LYS A 154 -2.57 23.62 14.53
N ASP A 155 -2.36 24.84 15.01
CA ASP A 155 -2.64 26.07 14.27
C ASP A 155 -1.80 26.10 12.99
N VAL A 156 -2.39 25.59 11.90
CA VAL A 156 -1.75 25.42 10.60
C VAL A 156 -1.30 26.77 10.05
N ARG A 157 -2.08 27.84 10.30
CA ARG A 157 -1.76 29.21 9.89
C ARG A 157 -0.47 29.68 10.55
N ARG A 158 -0.37 29.55 11.87
CA ARG A 158 0.85 29.94 12.60
C ARG A 158 2.08 29.15 12.15
N ILE A 159 1.90 27.86 11.87
CA ILE A 159 2.99 27.00 11.37
C ILE A 159 3.43 27.43 9.98
N ALA A 160 2.51 27.69 9.07
CA ALA A 160 2.80 28.11 7.70
C ALA A 160 3.50 29.48 7.66
N ILE A 161 3.01 30.48 8.42
CA ILE A 161 3.66 31.79 8.53
C ILE A 161 5.08 31.64 9.08
N GLY A 162 5.26 30.90 10.18
CA GLY A 162 6.57 30.70 10.80
C GLY A 162 7.56 29.97 9.89
N ALA A 163 7.10 28.98 9.14
CA ALA A 163 7.93 28.26 8.17
C ALA A 163 8.37 29.16 7.01
N SER A 164 7.46 29.96 6.45
CA SER A 164 7.75 30.91 5.37
C SER A 164 8.76 31.97 5.79
N ILE A 165 8.59 32.56 6.97
CA ILE A 165 9.53 33.54 7.54
C ILE A 165 10.92 32.91 7.69
N LYS A 166 11.00 31.71 8.28
CA LYS A 166 12.27 31.02 8.52
C LYS A 166 12.99 30.63 7.23
N ALA A 167 12.25 30.18 6.21
CA ALA A 167 12.81 29.83 4.92
C ALA A 167 13.37 31.06 4.19
N LEU A 168 12.61 32.16 4.18
CA LEU A 168 13.01 33.40 3.52
C LEU A 168 14.16 34.11 4.24
N SER A 169 14.18 34.10 5.58
CA SER A 169 15.29 34.66 6.34
C SER A 169 16.60 33.88 6.11
N ALA A 170 16.51 32.54 6.00
CA ALA A 170 17.66 31.68 5.71
C ALA A 170 18.17 31.88 4.27
N LEU A 171 17.26 32.07 3.31
CA LEU A 171 17.60 32.29 1.91
C LEU A 171 18.27 33.66 1.68
N LEU A 172 17.74 34.71 2.31
CA LEU A 172 18.21 36.08 2.11
C LEU A 172 19.39 36.45 3.02
N GLY A 173 19.67 35.65 4.05
CA GLY A 173 20.73 35.92 5.02
C GLY A 173 20.52 37.20 5.84
N ARG A 174 19.27 37.69 5.90
CA ARG A 174 18.85 38.89 6.64
C ARG A 174 17.47 38.71 7.24
N GLU A 175 17.12 39.60 8.18
CA GLU A 175 15.75 39.69 8.68
C GLU A 175 14.80 40.29 7.63
N LEU A 176 13.54 39.86 7.70
CA LEU A 176 12.46 40.34 6.82
C LEU A 176 11.93 41.68 7.35
N THR A 177 11.63 42.59 6.43
CA THR A 177 11.00 43.86 6.77
C THR A 177 9.51 43.67 7.06
N GLU A 178 8.89 44.59 7.80
CA GLU A 178 7.46 44.52 8.16
C GLU A 178 6.54 44.43 6.93
N ARG A 179 6.91 45.07 5.82
CA ARG A 179 6.17 44.99 4.56
C ARG A 179 6.21 43.57 3.97
N GLU A 180 7.37 42.92 3.99
CA GLU A 180 7.54 41.56 3.51
C GLU A 180 6.78 40.56 4.40
N LEU A 181 6.76 40.77 5.71
CA LEU A 181 5.97 39.97 6.66
C LEU A 181 4.47 40.06 6.37
N SER A 182 3.94 41.26 6.14
CA SER A 182 2.52 41.45 5.82
C SER A 182 2.11 40.78 4.49
N VAL A 183 3.00 40.81 3.49
CA VAL A 183 2.76 40.08 2.23
C VAL A 183 2.72 38.57 2.47
N ILE A 184 3.64 38.02 3.28
CA ILE A 184 3.67 36.60 3.63
C ILE A 184 2.37 36.19 4.33
N GLU A 185 1.88 36.98 5.28
CA GLU A 185 0.61 36.72 5.97
C GLU A 185 -0.56 36.67 4.98
N SER A 186 -0.67 37.67 4.10
CA SER A 186 -1.73 37.72 3.08
C SER A 186 -1.66 36.55 2.09
N GLN A 187 -0.45 36.11 1.75
CA GLN A 187 -0.25 34.96 0.86
C GLN A 187 -0.64 33.67 1.56
N VAL A 188 -0.18 33.44 2.80
CA VAL A 188 -0.54 32.25 3.57
C VAL A 188 -2.06 32.17 3.78
N ASP A 189 -2.70 33.30 4.07
CA ASP A 189 -4.17 33.37 4.23
C ASP A 189 -4.93 33.13 2.92
N SER A 190 -4.29 33.33 1.76
CA SER A 190 -4.92 33.00 0.46
C SER A 190 -4.85 31.51 0.09
N TYR A 191 -3.93 30.77 0.70
CA TYR A 191 -3.69 29.35 0.39
C TYR A 191 -4.29 28.38 1.44
N LEU A 192 -4.75 28.89 2.58
CA LEU A 192 -5.40 28.14 3.65
C LEU A 192 -6.90 28.42 3.68
#